data_AF-A0A7X7MKD3-F1
#
_entry.id   AF-A0A7X7MKD3-F1
#
_cell.length_a   1.000
_cell.length_b   1.000
_cell.length_c   1.000
_cell.angle_alpha   90.00
_cell.angle_beta   90.00
_cell.angle_gamma   90.00
#
_symmetry.space_group_name_H-M   'P 1'
#
loop_
_entity.id
_entity.type
_entity.pdbx_description
1 polymer ?
#
loop_
_entity_poly.entity_id
_entity_poly.type
_entity_poly.pdbx_seq_one_letter_code
_entity_poly.pdbx_strand_id
1 'polypeptide(L)'
;MPNLSIKHPPERPAWLLNWLSQRDFRALFSRGVINAACNILLKDSTSLSLHWLPDGFRAQIGASCATWRCREGFWQPSCSCSYPDKHCLHAYGAGFLLGEVCRQENWPLAGAAGSGSTAPAPMLRRPTSADPPPMRQGFLPNLFSDQPSGALPVVRKCALEVEADLQHQAGRVGIRFYCREHDLRRLLKLGTLRSYSRDLSDPRRCDSRCWPEQDRHFLRFVLPFIAKEFPRNNDLTMLNIPAEEFQSWREKWQVVPERFLNRATQQAILPPGMGIPVRQHVELREDGDCIIITVLFTFPNGEQRQPRQILRSLANDPNSPVTRRELLQFRPPIPWPVLSRHFERGPQRIPRRQVAGRLNELLAGRLDLIVEGPCVIRDDQQAQRAELFVSQRPGAFLLSCVVDGKTVPVNEAPVPKSSIREQGGKFLIHSYDCVALCRPIQQSLAEFVQRHGSLEGYQAVIPDNLHNTLALQVFWQSLPAGLNKNCLPALTSLLEKQPGALSATFHSREQQDFVEVSCTLHTAGQTFTAADLKSALASGGRLLRGQSGWLSIDPEKAQQF
;
A
#
# COMPACT_ATOMS: atom_id res chain seq x y z
N MET A 1 -26.82 10.74 -32.10
CA MET A 1 -25.38 11.08 -31.95
C MET A 1 -25.03 12.04 -33.07
N PRO A 2 -24.18 13.05 -32.85
CA PRO A 2 -23.68 13.89 -33.94
C PRO A 2 -23.01 13.00 -35.01
N ASN A 3 -23.11 13.38 -36.28
CA ASN A 3 -22.49 12.62 -37.38
C ASN A 3 -20.96 12.64 -37.20
N LEU A 4 -20.40 11.52 -36.73
CA LEU A 4 -18.97 11.33 -36.62
C LEU A 4 -18.38 11.23 -38.04
N SER A 5 -17.36 12.04 -38.33
CA SER A 5 -16.59 11.94 -39.57
C SER A 5 -15.60 10.78 -39.45
N ILE A 6 -15.93 9.64 -40.06
CA ILE A 6 -15.15 8.40 -39.99
C ILE A 6 -14.55 8.13 -41.37
N LYS A 7 -13.23 8.01 -41.49
CA LYS A 7 -12.59 7.57 -42.75
C LYS A 7 -12.65 6.05 -42.84
N HIS A 8 -13.29 5.49 -43.87
CA HIS A 8 -13.34 4.05 -44.09
C HIS A 8 -13.22 3.70 -45.59
N PRO A 9 -12.88 2.46 -45.96
CA PRO A 9 -12.92 2.03 -47.35
C PRO A 9 -14.37 1.98 -47.86
N PRO A 10 -14.62 2.28 -49.15
CA PRO A 10 -15.97 2.43 -49.70
C PRO A 10 -16.68 1.09 -49.92
N GLU A 11 -15.93 -0.01 -50.00
CA GLU A 11 -16.49 -1.34 -50.27
C GLU A 11 -16.93 -2.04 -48.97
N ARG A 12 -18.05 -2.75 -49.05
CA ARG A 12 -18.58 -3.57 -47.94
C ARG A 12 -17.73 -4.84 -47.76
N PRO A 13 -17.15 -5.11 -46.58
CA PRO A 13 -16.35 -6.31 -46.37
C PRO A 13 -17.22 -7.58 -46.31
N ALA A 14 -16.73 -8.67 -46.90
CA ALA A 14 -17.47 -9.94 -46.99
C ALA A 14 -17.79 -10.57 -45.62
N TRP A 15 -16.91 -10.40 -44.63
CA TRP A 15 -17.10 -10.93 -43.27
C TRP A 15 -18.16 -10.20 -42.44
N LEU A 16 -18.68 -9.05 -42.91
CA LEU A 16 -19.64 -8.23 -42.16
C LEU A 16 -20.94 -8.99 -41.82
N LEU A 17 -21.35 -9.91 -42.69
CA LEU A 17 -22.51 -10.77 -42.48
C LEU A 17 -22.34 -11.74 -41.30
N ASN A 18 -21.10 -12.00 -40.88
CA ASN A 18 -20.76 -12.87 -39.76
C ASN A 18 -20.41 -12.06 -38.49
N TRP A 19 -20.56 -10.73 -38.51
CA TRP A 19 -20.29 -9.89 -37.36
C TRP A 19 -21.31 -10.12 -36.22
N LEU A 20 -20.90 -9.81 -34.99
CA LEU A 20 -21.73 -9.96 -33.79
C LEU A 20 -23.02 -9.12 -33.87
N SER A 21 -24.12 -9.66 -33.34
CA SER A 21 -25.34 -8.88 -33.14
C SER A 21 -25.07 -7.71 -32.17
N GLN A 22 -25.86 -6.64 -32.26
CA GLN A 22 -25.68 -5.47 -31.37
C GLN A 22 -25.82 -5.84 -29.88
N ARG A 23 -26.66 -6.85 -29.57
CA ARG A 23 -26.85 -7.37 -28.23
C ARG A 23 -25.61 -8.11 -27.73
N ASP A 24 -25.06 -9.01 -28.56
CA ASP A 24 -23.89 -9.82 -28.20
C ASP A 24 -22.64 -8.96 -28.09
N PHE A 25 -22.46 -8.03 -29.03
CA PHE A 25 -21.38 -7.04 -28.98
C PHE A 25 -21.42 -6.21 -27.68
N ARG A 26 -22.59 -5.69 -27.28
CA ARG A 26 -22.73 -4.92 -26.03
C ARG A 26 -22.51 -5.77 -24.78
N ALA A 27 -22.84 -7.07 -24.83
CA ALA A 27 -22.64 -7.97 -23.70
C ALA A 27 -21.16 -8.25 -23.38
N LEU A 28 -20.24 -8.04 -24.34
CA LEU A 28 -18.80 -8.24 -24.15
C LEU A 28 -18.13 -7.16 -23.27
N PHE A 29 -18.80 -6.03 -23.03
CA PHE A 29 -18.21 -4.86 -22.36
C PHE A 29 -19.08 -4.37 -21.20
N SER A 30 -18.44 -3.87 -20.14
CA SER A 30 -19.15 -3.29 -18.99
C SER A 30 -19.71 -1.90 -19.34
N ARG A 31 -20.81 -1.49 -18.68
CA ARG A 31 -21.45 -0.17 -18.90
C ARG A 31 -20.50 1.02 -18.71
N GLY A 32 -19.53 0.91 -17.80
CA GLY A 32 -18.52 1.95 -17.58
C GLY A 32 -17.58 2.14 -18.78
N VAL A 33 -17.15 1.03 -19.41
CA VAL A 33 -16.32 1.07 -20.63
C VAL A 33 -17.10 1.68 -21.78
N ILE A 34 -18.39 1.34 -21.91
CA ILE A 34 -19.28 1.89 -22.93
C ILE A 34 -19.38 3.42 -22.82
N ASN A 35 -19.65 3.94 -21.62
CA ASN A 35 -19.78 5.38 -21.39
C ASN A 35 -18.45 6.12 -21.62
N ALA A 36 -17.33 5.56 -21.14
CA ALA A 36 -16.01 6.15 -21.32
C ALA A 36 -15.57 6.17 -22.80
N ALA A 37 -15.88 5.11 -23.55
CA ALA A 37 -15.61 5.06 -24.98
C ALA A 37 -16.41 6.11 -25.75
N CYS A 38 -17.70 6.29 -25.45
CA CYS A 38 -18.50 7.35 -26.05
C CYS A 38 -17.90 8.75 -25.82
N ASN A 39 -17.39 9.02 -24.61
CA ASN A 39 -16.75 10.31 -24.31
C ASN A 39 -15.45 10.55 -25.08
N ILE A 40 -14.69 9.50 -25.39
CA ILE A 40 -13.46 9.61 -26.20
C ILE A 40 -13.79 9.82 -27.68
N LEU A 41 -14.82 9.14 -28.19
CA LEU A 41 -15.27 9.28 -29.57
C LEU A 41 -15.89 10.65 -29.86
N LEU A 42 -16.41 11.35 -28.85
CA LEU A 42 -17.01 12.67 -28.95
C LEU A 42 -16.01 13.84 -28.81
N LYS A 43 -14.69 13.57 -28.66
CA LYS A 43 -13.67 14.63 -28.64
C LYS A 43 -13.30 15.05 -30.06
N ASP A 44 -13.47 16.34 -30.37
CA ASP A 44 -13.27 16.96 -31.69
C ASP A 44 -11.86 16.76 -32.30
N SER A 45 -10.84 16.44 -31.49
CA SER A 45 -9.45 16.22 -31.94
C SER A 45 -9.11 14.77 -32.29
N THR A 46 -10.07 13.86 -32.23
CA THR A 46 -9.80 12.42 -32.40
C THR A 46 -9.89 12.03 -33.87
N SER A 47 -8.77 11.64 -34.48
CA SER A 47 -8.81 11.02 -35.81
C SER A 47 -9.45 9.63 -35.71
N LEU A 48 -10.51 9.42 -36.50
CA LEU A 48 -11.26 8.17 -36.56
C LEU A 48 -11.11 7.58 -37.96
N SER A 49 -10.46 6.42 -38.06
CA SER A 49 -10.38 5.69 -39.33
C SER A 49 -10.54 4.19 -39.13
N LEU A 50 -11.17 3.54 -40.11
CA LEU A 50 -11.33 2.11 -40.21
C LEU A 50 -10.56 1.61 -41.43
N HIS A 51 -10.01 0.41 -41.31
CA HIS A 51 -9.36 -0.32 -42.37
C HIS A 51 -9.84 -1.77 -42.36
N TRP A 52 -10.21 -2.29 -43.52
CA TRP A 52 -10.62 -3.68 -43.67
C TRP A 52 -9.41 -4.61 -43.74
N LEU A 53 -9.52 -5.74 -43.08
CA LEU A 53 -8.60 -6.87 -43.15
C LEU A 53 -9.36 -8.08 -43.74
N PRO A 54 -8.66 -9.09 -44.28
CA PRO A 54 -9.30 -10.29 -44.81
C PRO A 54 -10.16 -11.04 -43.78
N ASP A 55 -9.72 -11.02 -42.51
CA ASP A 55 -10.33 -11.73 -41.38
C ASP A 55 -10.97 -10.80 -40.34
N GLY A 56 -11.16 -9.51 -40.66
CA GLY A 56 -11.77 -8.55 -39.75
C GLY A 56 -11.46 -7.10 -40.07
N PHE A 57 -11.26 -6.25 -39.05
CA PHE A 57 -11.00 -4.84 -39.26
C PHE A 57 -10.07 -4.23 -38.21
N ARG A 58 -9.51 -3.09 -38.56
CA ARG A 58 -8.67 -2.26 -37.70
C ARG A 58 -9.26 -0.86 -37.61
N ALA A 59 -9.38 -0.34 -36.40
CA ALA A 59 -9.78 1.03 -36.12
C ALA A 59 -8.60 1.80 -35.52
N GLN A 60 -8.32 2.97 -36.08
CA GLN A 60 -7.45 3.96 -35.47
C GLN A 60 -8.34 4.98 -34.74
N ILE A 61 -8.11 5.14 -33.44
CA ILE A 61 -8.82 6.08 -32.56
C ILE A 61 -7.74 6.93 -31.87
N GLY A 62 -7.45 8.10 -32.45
CA GLY A 62 -6.32 8.93 -32.02
C GLY A 62 -4.98 8.19 -32.21
N ALA A 63 -4.20 8.05 -31.13
CA ALA A 63 -2.91 7.33 -31.14
C ALA A 63 -3.07 5.80 -30.99
N SER A 64 -4.26 5.31 -30.65
CA SER A 64 -4.51 3.89 -30.37
C SER A 64 -5.06 3.15 -31.59
N CYS A 65 -4.66 1.89 -31.73
CA CYS A 65 -5.04 1.02 -32.83
C CYS A 65 -5.71 -0.23 -32.28
N ALA A 66 -7.01 -0.37 -32.49
CA ALA A 66 -7.80 -1.52 -32.09
C ALA A 66 -8.07 -2.41 -33.31
N THR A 67 -7.84 -3.71 -33.20
CA THR A 67 -8.03 -4.69 -34.28
C THR A 67 -8.99 -5.78 -33.81
N TRP A 68 -10.02 -6.04 -34.60
CA TRP A 68 -10.95 -7.14 -34.42
C TRP A 68 -10.71 -8.18 -35.51
N ARG A 69 -10.56 -9.45 -35.11
CA ARG A 69 -10.39 -10.57 -36.05
C ARG A 69 -11.33 -11.71 -35.71
N CYS A 70 -11.82 -12.38 -36.74
CA CYS A 70 -12.55 -13.62 -36.60
C CYS A 70 -11.56 -14.79 -36.66
N ARG A 71 -11.40 -15.50 -35.54
CA ARG A 71 -10.57 -16.72 -35.45
C ARG A 71 -11.46 -17.86 -34.98
N GLU A 72 -11.45 -18.98 -35.71
CA GLU A 72 -12.22 -20.18 -35.35
C GLU A 72 -13.73 -19.92 -35.13
N GLY A 73 -14.30 -18.96 -35.87
CA GLY A 73 -15.71 -18.58 -35.74
C GLY A 73 -16.02 -17.59 -34.60
N PHE A 74 -14.99 -17.12 -33.86
CA PHE A 74 -15.14 -16.15 -32.77
C PHE A 74 -14.45 -14.83 -33.06
N TRP A 75 -15.12 -13.73 -32.73
CA TRP A 75 -14.58 -12.38 -32.83
C TRP A 75 -13.72 -12.05 -31.61
N GLN A 76 -12.43 -11.84 -31.85
CA GLN A 76 -11.44 -11.51 -30.82
C GLN A 76 -10.97 -10.06 -31.03
N PRO A 77 -11.16 -9.18 -30.03
CA PRO A 77 -10.52 -7.87 -30.04
C PRO A 77 -9.04 -8.00 -29.67
N SER A 78 -8.24 -7.06 -30.13
CA SER A 78 -6.89 -6.80 -29.67
C SER A 78 -6.64 -5.30 -29.84
N CYS A 79 -5.79 -4.69 -29.04
CA CYS A 79 -5.54 -3.27 -29.18
C CYS A 79 -4.12 -2.90 -28.74
N SER A 80 -3.53 -1.91 -29.41
CA SER A 80 -2.24 -1.34 -29.02
C SER A 80 -2.27 -0.67 -27.64
N CYS A 81 -3.48 -0.44 -27.08
CA CYS A 81 -3.70 -0.02 -25.68
C CYS A 81 -3.21 -1.04 -24.64
N SER A 82 -3.07 -2.33 -25.02
CA SER A 82 -2.70 -3.46 -24.15
C SER A 82 -3.58 -3.66 -22.90
N TYR A 83 -4.79 -3.08 -22.86
CA TYR A 83 -5.82 -3.43 -21.88
C TYR A 83 -6.41 -4.81 -22.21
N PRO A 84 -6.87 -5.60 -21.21
CA PRO A 84 -7.59 -6.84 -21.47
C PRO A 84 -8.80 -6.59 -22.38
N ASP A 85 -9.07 -7.48 -23.33
CA ASP A 85 -9.96 -7.23 -24.48
C ASP A 85 -11.38 -6.80 -24.08
N LYS A 86 -11.89 -7.32 -22.95
CA LYS A 86 -13.22 -7.00 -22.37
C LYS A 86 -13.29 -5.64 -21.64
N HIS A 87 -12.14 -4.98 -21.47
CA HIS A 87 -11.99 -3.74 -20.72
C HIS A 87 -11.33 -2.62 -21.51
N CYS A 88 -10.84 -2.85 -22.74
CA CYS A 88 -10.30 -1.76 -23.56
C CYS A 88 -11.43 -0.93 -24.19
N LEU A 89 -11.49 0.35 -23.84
CA LEU A 89 -12.41 1.32 -24.42
C LEU A 89 -12.25 1.48 -25.93
N HIS A 90 -11.04 1.28 -26.47
CA HIS A 90 -10.78 1.36 -27.91
C HIS A 90 -11.31 0.13 -28.65
N ALA A 91 -11.34 -1.03 -28.01
CA ALA A 91 -11.92 -2.24 -28.58
C ALA A 91 -13.45 -2.09 -28.72
N TYR A 92 -14.12 -1.57 -27.68
CA TYR A 92 -15.52 -1.18 -27.78
C TYR A 92 -15.73 -0.06 -28.81
N GLY A 93 -14.92 1.00 -28.76
CA GLY A 93 -15.00 2.11 -29.70
C GLY A 93 -14.87 1.66 -31.16
N ALA A 94 -13.98 0.72 -31.46
CA ALA A 94 -13.81 0.16 -32.80
C ALA A 94 -15.08 -0.55 -33.31
N GLY A 95 -15.71 -1.39 -32.48
CA GLY A 95 -16.97 -2.04 -32.85
C GLY A 95 -18.15 -1.06 -32.95
N PHE A 96 -18.14 0.00 -32.14
CA PHE A 96 -19.12 1.08 -32.26
C PHE A 96 -18.96 1.86 -33.57
N LEU A 97 -17.74 2.21 -33.96
CA LEU A 97 -17.44 2.88 -35.23
C LEU A 97 -17.86 2.04 -36.44
N LEU A 98 -17.64 0.72 -36.40
CA LEU A 98 -18.13 -0.18 -37.44
C LEU A 98 -19.66 -0.12 -37.56
N GLY A 99 -20.37 -0.18 -36.43
CA GLY A 99 -21.83 -0.06 -36.41
C GLY A 99 -22.33 1.28 -36.96
N GLU A 100 -21.60 2.36 -36.69
CA GLU A 100 -21.93 3.70 -37.19
C GLU A 100 -21.69 3.84 -38.70
N VAL A 101 -20.60 3.28 -39.24
CA VAL A 101 -20.37 3.21 -40.69
C VAL A 101 -21.44 2.38 -41.39
N CYS A 102 -21.82 1.23 -40.82
CA CYS A 102 -22.90 0.42 -41.38
C CYS A 102 -24.24 1.18 -41.40
N ARG A 103 -24.49 2.03 -40.40
CA ARG A 103 -25.66 2.89 -40.34
C ARG A 103 -25.60 4.03 -41.38
N GLN A 104 -24.43 4.64 -41.59
CA GLN A 104 -24.23 5.72 -42.56
C GLN A 104 -24.37 5.21 -44.01
N GLU A 105 -23.82 4.03 -44.30
CA GLU A 105 -23.79 3.41 -45.63
C GLU A 105 -24.95 2.44 -45.91
N ASN A 106 -25.90 2.31 -44.98
CA ASN A 106 -27.03 1.36 -45.04
C ASN A 106 -26.61 -0.11 -45.27
N TRP A 107 -25.51 -0.55 -44.66
CA TRP A 107 -25.06 -1.93 -44.76
C TRP A 107 -25.77 -2.84 -43.74
N PRO A 108 -26.32 -4.00 -44.16
CA PRO A 108 -27.02 -4.90 -43.26
C PRO A 108 -26.03 -5.60 -42.30
N LEU A 109 -26.28 -5.47 -41.00
CA LEU A 109 -25.60 -6.22 -39.95
C LEU A 109 -26.38 -7.50 -39.62
N ALA A 110 -25.67 -8.56 -39.19
CA ALA A 110 -26.30 -9.79 -38.74
C ALA A 110 -27.30 -9.51 -37.60
N GLY A 111 -28.56 -9.90 -37.80
CA GLY A 111 -29.65 -9.71 -36.85
C GLY A 111 -30.61 -8.54 -37.14
N ALA A 112 -30.45 -7.82 -38.26
CA ALA A 112 -31.41 -6.81 -38.69
C ALA A 112 -32.62 -7.36 -39.47
N ALA A 113 -32.60 -8.65 -39.86
CA ALA A 113 -33.75 -9.34 -40.43
C ALA A 113 -34.53 -10.09 -39.33
N GLY A 114 -35.85 -9.96 -39.36
CA GLY A 114 -36.79 -10.36 -38.33
C GLY A 114 -36.68 -11.80 -37.80
N SER A 115 -37.33 -11.97 -36.65
CA SER A 115 -37.62 -13.23 -35.98
C SER A 115 -37.89 -14.40 -36.94
N GLY A 116 -37.08 -15.46 -36.82
CA GLY A 116 -37.39 -16.76 -37.39
C GLY A 116 -36.23 -17.38 -38.16
N SER A 117 -35.28 -17.99 -37.45
CA SER A 117 -34.62 -19.19 -37.96
C SER A 117 -33.90 -19.94 -36.85
N THR A 118 -34.26 -21.21 -36.72
CA THR A 118 -33.71 -22.23 -35.84
C THR A 118 -32.34 -22.70 -36.33
N ALA A 119 -31.28 -22.39 -35.57
CA ALA A 119 -29.98 -23.07 -35.64
C ALA A 119 -29.30 -23.07 -34.25
N PRO A 120 -28.52 -24.11 -33.90
CA PRO A 120 -28.22 -24.43 -32.51
C PRO A 120 -27.14 -23.53 -31.92
N ALA A 121 -27.33 -23.13 -30.66
CA ALA A 121 -26.39 -22.31 -29.90
C ALA A 121 -25.06 -23.07 -29.64
N PRO A 122 -23.89 -22.43 -29.76
CA PRO A 122 -22.64 -23.04 -29.36
C PRO A 122 -22.57 -23.13 -27.83
N MET A 123 -22.37 -24.34 -27.32
CA MET A 123 -22.23 -24.63 -25.90
C MET A 123 -20.95 -24.01 -25.34
N LEU A 124 -21.10 -23.05 -24.43
CA LEU A 124 -20.00 -22.60 -23.56
C LEU A 124 -19.86 -23.57 -22.39
N ARG A 125 -18.70 -24.26 -22.34
CA ARG A 125 -18.25 -25.10 -21.23
C ARG A 125 -18.10 -24.24 -19.97
N ARG A 126 -18.82 -24.62 -18.91
CA ARG A 126 -18.72 -24.06 -17.56
C ARG A 126 -17.56 -24.75 -16.83
N PRO A 127 -16.61 -24.05 -16.19
CA PRO A 127 -15.68 -24.69 -15.27
C PRO A 127 -16.44 -25.12 -14.01
N THR A 128 -16.27 -26.38 -13.63
CA THR A 128 -16.70 -26.94 -12.36
C THR A 128 -15.79 -26.44 -11.24
N SER A 129 -16.32 -25.57 -10.38
CA SER A 129 -15.86 -25.44 -8.99
C SER A 129 -17.09 -25.34 -8.09
N ALA A 130 -17.07 -26.15 -7.03
CA ALA A 130 -18.14 -26.27 -6.06
C ALA A 130 -18.23 -24.99 -5.22
N ASP A 131 -19.22 -24.16 -5.52
CA ASP A 131 -19.71 -23.11 -4.63
C ASP A 131 -21.17 -23.43 -4.24
N PRO A 132 -21.60 -23.13 -3.01
CA PRO A 132 -22.96 -23.38 -2.54
C PRO A 132 -23.99 -22.61 -3.39
N PRO A 133 -25.24 -23.11 -3.52
CA PRO A 133 -26.17 -22.60 -4.50
C PRO A 133 -26.54 -21.13 -4.23
N PRO A 134 -26.66 -20.29 -5.28
CA PRO A 134 -27.11 -18.92 -5.12
C PRO A 134 -28.57 -18.91 -4.61
N MET A 135 -28.81 -18.23 -3.49
CA MET A 135 -30.16 -17.96 -2.99
C MET A 135 -31.02 -17.33 -4.09
N ARG A 136 -32.15 -17.98 -4.38
CA ARG A 136 -33.13 -17.57 -5.38
C ARG A 136 -33.58 -16.13 -5.13
N GLN A 137 -33.24 -15.22 -6.05
CA GLN A 137 -33.83 -13.88 -6.12
C GLN A 137 -35.24 -13.99 -6.71
N GLY A 138 -36.25 -14.02 -5.85
CA GLY A 138 -37.65 -13.92 -6.27
C GLY A 138 -38.09 -12.45 -6.33
N PHE A 139 -38.58 -12.00 -7.48
CA PHE A 139 -39.56 -10.92 -7.54
C PHE A 139 -40.94 -11.59 -7.46
N LEU A 140 -41.71 -11.31 -6.41
CA LEU A 140 -43.15 -11.60 -6.41
C LEU A 140 -43.91 -10.27 -6.50
N PRO A 141 -44.87 -10.12 -7.43
CA PRO A 141 -45.84 -9.06 -7.41
C PRO A 141 -46.94 -9.42 -6.41
N ASN A 142 -47.25 -8.51 -5.47
CA ASN A 142 -48.60 -8.21 -4.95
C ASN A 142 -48.46 -7.31 -3.72
N LEU A 143 -48.71 -6.02 -3.91
CA LEU A 143 -48.77 -4.99 -2.86
C LEU A 143 -50.20 -4.57 -2.51
N PHE A 144 -51.20 -5.38 -2.87
CA PHE A 144 -52.58 -5.20 -2.45
C PHE A 144 -53.13 -6.55 -2.00
N SER A 145 -52.95 -6.85 -0.73
CA SER A 145 -53.85 -7.74 -0.02
C SER A 145 -54.31 -6.97 1.20
N ASP A 146 -55.59 -6.59 1.16
CA ASP A 146 -56.31 -6.01 2.27
C ASP A 146 -56.11 -6.89 3.52
N GLN A 147 -55.43 -6.37 4.53
CA GLN A 147 -55.48 -6.96 5.86
C GLN A 147 -56.52 -6.20 6.70
N PRO A 148 -57.38 -6.92 7.43
CA PRO A 148 -58.46 -6.31 8.20
C PRO A 148 -57.91 -5.47 9.35
N SER A 149 -58.52 -4.29 9.52
CA SER A 149 -58.32 -3.37 10.62
C SER A 149 -58.48 -4.07 11.97
N GLY A 150 -57.38 -4.34 12.69
CA GLY A 150 -57.47 -4.87 14.06
C GLY A 150 -56.26 -5.61 14.63
N ALA A 151 -55.18 -5.85 13.88
CA ALA A 151 -53.99 -6.53 14.43
C ALA A 151 -52.96 -5.53 14.99
N LEU A 152 -52.53 -5.75 16.25
CA LEU A 152 -51.37 -5.07 16.86
C LEU A 152 -50.13 -5.21 15.94
N PRO A 153 -49.29 -4.17 15.81
CA PRO A 153 -48.15 -4.20 14.89
C PRO A 153 -47.16 -5.29 15.31
N VAL A 154 -47.03 -6.34 14.50
CA VAL A 154 -46.00 -7.37 14.66
C VAL A 154 -44.63 -6.70 14.47
N VAL A 155 -43.86 -6.64 15.55
CA VAL A 155 -42.52 -6.05 15.57
C VAL A 155 -41.58 -6.84 14.66
N ARG A 156 -41.14 -6.23 13.55
CA ARG A 156 -40.26 -6.90 12.56
C ARG A 156 -38.80 -6.62 12.89
N LYS A 157 -38.01 -7.67 13.16
CA LYS A 157 -36.55 -7.56 13.28
C LYS A 157 -35.94 -7.35 11.88
N CYS A 158 -35.22 -6.25 11.69
CA CYS A 158 -34.62 -5.85 10.42
C CYS A 158 -33.12 -5.66 10.61
N ALA A 159 -32.29 -6.02 9.62
CA ALA A 159 -30.87 -5.66 9.59
C ALA A 159 -30.52 -4.97 8.26
N LEU A 160 -29.63 -3.97 8.32
CA LEU A 160 -29.23 -3.19 7.15
C LEU A 160 -27.88 -3.69 6.61
N GLU A 161 -27.90 -4.19 5.38
CA GLU A 161 -26.68 -4.52 4.62
C GLU A 161 -26.39 -3.42 3.58
N VAL A 162 -25.13 -3.05 3.45
CA VAL A 162 -24.69 -1.98 2.54
C VAL A 162 -23.65 -2.53 1.57
N GLU A 163 -23.99 -2.53 0.28
CA GLU A 163 -23.05 -2.90 -0.77
C GLU A 163 -22.48 -1.65 -1.44
N ALA A 164 -21.16 -1.66 -1.65
CA ALA A 164 -20.47 -0.67 -2.47
C ALA A 164 -20.07 -1.30 -3.81
N ASP A 165 -20.53 -0.67 -4.88
CA ASP A 165 -20.15 -0.95 -6.26
C ASP A 165 -19.05 0.02 -6.68
N LEU A 166 -17.80 -0.42 -6.51
CA LEU A 166 -16.59 0.30 -6.89
C LEU A 166 -16.39 0.36 -8.41
N GLN A 167 -17.15 -0.42 -9.19
CA GLN A 167 -17.04 -0.52 -10.64
C GLN A 167 -18.18 0.21 -11.36
N HIS A 168 -19.07 0.88 -10.61
CA HIS A 168 -20.27 1.50 -11.15
C HIS A 168 -19.95 2.69 -12.08
N GLN A 169 -19.11 3.61 -11.63
CA GLN A 169 -18.74 4.83 -12.36
C GLN A 169 -17.35 5.31 -11.92
N ALA A 170 -16.50 5.76 -12.84
CA ALA A 170 -15.18 6.27 -12.49
C ALA A 170 -15.27 7.49 -11.55
N GLY A 171 -14.54 7.47 -10.45
CA GLY A 171 -14.53 8.54 -9.43
C GLY A 171 -15.75 8.59 -8.51
N ARG A 172 -16.74 7.70 -8.69
CA ARG A 172 -17.92 7.60 -7.82
C ARG A 172 -18.15 6.15 -7.39
N VAL A 173 -18.65 5.98 -6.17
CA VAL A 173 -19.01 4.68 -5.62
C VAL A 173 -20.53 4.58 -5.57
N GLY A 174 -21.07 3.52 -6.17
CA GLY A 174 -22.50 3.23 -6.12
C GLY A 174 -22.85 2.46 -4.85
N ILE A 175 -23.58 3.08 -3.94
CA ILE A 175 -23.97 2.48 -2.66
C ILE A 175 -25.40 1.94 -2.75
N ARG A 176 -25.59 0.67 -2.42
CA ARG A 176 -26.89 0.00 -2.39
C ARG A 176 -27.21 -0.48 -0.99
N PHE A 177 -28.48 -0.41 -0.65
CA PHE A 177 -28.96 -0.72 0.70
C PHE A 177 -29.93 -1.90 0.62
N TYR A 178 -29.72 -2.89 1.47
CA TYR A 178 -30.56 -4.06 1.56
C TYR A 178 -31.12 -4.18 2.98
N CYS A 179 -32.40 -4.49 3.09
CA CYS A 179 -33.02 -4.88 4.35
C CYS A 179 -33.08 -6.40 4.40
N ARG A 180 -32.61 -6.99 5.50
CA ARG A 180 -32.78 -8.40 5.81
C ARG A 180 -33.87 -8.54 6.85
N GLU A 181 -34.99 -9.16 6.47
CA GLU A 181 -36.13 -9.47 7.33
C GLU A 181 -36.39 -10.97 7.26
N HIS A 182 -36.31 -11.71 8.37
CA HIS A 182 -36.55 -13.17 8.42
C HIS A 182 -35.81 -13.96 7.31
N ASP A 183 -34.50 -13.68 7.15
CA ASP A 183 -33.62 -14.24 6.10
C ASP A 183 -33.96 -13.91 4.65
N LEU A 184 -34.93 -13.04 4.40
CA LEU A 184 -35.19 -12.49 3.08
C LEU A 184 -34.41 -11.19 2.90
N ARG A 185 -33.52 -11.18 1.91
CA ARG A 185 -32.71 -10.02 1.52
C ARG A 185 -33.45 -9.19 0.47
N ARG A 186 -33.85 -7.97 0.82
CA ARG A 186 -34.61 -7.05 -0.05
C ARG A 186 -33.80 -5.79 -0.36
N LEU A 187 -33.61 -5.50 -1.65
CA LEU A 187 -33.05 -4.22 -2.09
C LEU A 187 -34.01 -3.06 -1.77
N LEU A 188 -33.50 -2.04 -1.09
CA LEU A 188 -34.24 -0.85 -0.72
C LEU A 188 -34.12 0.24 -1.79
N LYS A 189 -35.23 0.92 -2.05
CA LYS A 189 -35.24 2.20 -2.77
C LYS A 189 -34.80 3.32 -1.83
N LEU A 190 -34.12 4.33 -2.34
CA LEU A 190 -33.64 5.48 -1.57
C LEU A 190 -34.80 6.28 -0.95
N GLY A 191 -35.94 6.37 -1.62
CA GLY A 191 -37.15 6.97 -1.04
C GLY A 191 -37.68 6.20 0.18
N THR A 192 -37.57 4.87 0.14
CA THR A 192 -37.90 3.99 1.27
C THR A 192 -36.91 4.17 2.42
N LEU A 193 -35.61 4.23 2.10
CA LEU A 193 -34.54 4.46 3.09
C LEU A 193 -34.69 5.82 3.79
N ARG A 194 -35.03 6.88 3.03
CA ARG A 194 -35.31 8.22 3.57
C ARG A 194 -36.50 8.22 4.52
N SER A 195 -37.57 7.48 4.20
CA SER A 195 -38.71 7.34 5.10
C SER A 195 -38.31 6.65 6.40
N TYR A 196 -37.53 5.56 6.34
CA TYR A 196 -37.06 4.88 7.55
C TYR A 196 -36.18 5.77 8.41
N SER A 197 -35.22 6.47 7.81
CA SER A 197 -34.37 7.42 8.53
C SER A 197 -35.18 8.56 9.15
N ARG A 198 -36.24 9.05 8.48
CA ARG A 198 -37.11 10.11 9.02
C ARG A 198 -37.99 9.60 10.16
N ASP A 199 -38.55 8.40 10.04
CA ASP A 199 -39.36 7.77 11.08
C ASP A 199 -38.51 7.50 12.34
N LEU A 200 -37.21 7.18 12.18
CA LEU A 200 -36.24 7.07 13.27
C LEU A 200 -35.82 8.41 13.91
N SER A 201 -36.10 9.54 13.25
CA SER A 201 -35.75 10.88 13.72
C SER A 201 -36.94 11.63 14.34
N ASP A 202 -38.18 11.20 14.10
CA ASP A 202 -39.39 11.82 14.61
C ASP A 202 -39.96 11.04 15.81
N PRO A 203 -39.88 11.58 17.05
CA PRO A 203 -40.36 10.88 18.24
C PRO A 203 -41.89 10.68 18.26
N ARG A 204 -42.65 11.32 17.37
CA ARG A 204 -44.10 11.16 17.24
C ARG A 204 -44.51 10.03 16.30
N ARG A 205 -43.55 9.45 15.56
CA ARG A 205 -43.80 8.32 14.64
C ARG A 205 -43.37 7.02 15.31
N CYS A 206 -44.25 6.03 15.32
CA CYS A 206 -43.92 4.69 15.82
C CYS A 206 -43.12 3.93 14.76
N ASP A 207 -41.85 3.64 15.05
CA ASP A 207 -41.09 2.67 14.27
C ASP A 207 -41.63 1.27 14.57
N SER A 208 -42.30 0.66 13.60
CA SER A 208 -42.78 -0.72 13.70
C SER A 208 -41.66 -1.77 13.52
N ARG A 209 -40.43 -1.32 13.24
CA ARG A 209 -39.27 -2.16 12.96
C ARG A 209 -38.25 -2.06 14.08
N CYS A 210 -37.71 -3.19 14.50
CA CYS A 210 -36.60 -3.24 15.44
C CYS A 210 -35.27 -3.24 14.67
N TRP A 211 -34.81 -2.05 14.26
CA TRP A 211 -33.45 -1.86 13.77
C TRP A 211 -32.42 -1.96 14.91
N PRO A 212 -31.29 -2.66 14.73
CA PRO A 212 -30.14 -2.60 15.62
C PRO A 212 -29.66 -1.15 15.80
N GLU A 213 -29.12 -0.83 16.97
CA GLU A 213 -28.69 0.54 17.31
C GLU A 213 -27.63 1.07 16.33
N GLN A 214 -26.70 0.22 15.89
CA GLN A 214 -25.70 0.58 14.88
C GLN A 214 -26.33 0.94 13.52
N ASP A 215 -27.40 0.24 13.12
CA ASP A 215 -28.10 0.50 11.87
C ASP A 215 -28.95 1.77 11.98
N ARG A 216 -29.52 2.06 13.15
CA ARG A 216 -30.21 3.33 13.43
C ARG A 216 -29.26 4.52 13.31
N HIS A 217 -28.07 4.43 13.88
CA HIS A 217 -27.03 5.45 13.73
C HIS A 217 -26.61 5.63 12.27
N PHE A 218 -26.46 4.52 11.53
CA PHE A 218 -26.07 4.55 10.13
C PHE A 218 -27.17 5.17 9.24
N LEU A 219 -28.43 4.81 9.46
CA LEU A 219 -29.58 5.38 8.74
C LEU A 219 -29.70 6.90 8.97
N ARG A 220 -29.47 7.38 10.19
CA ARG A 220 -29.41 8.82 10.50
C ARG A 220 -28.23 9.51 9.82
N PHE A 221 -27.07 8.85 9.77
CA PHE A 221 -25.88 9.36 9.10
C PHE A 221 -26.06 9.51 7.59
N VAL A 222 -26.72 8.56 6.93
CA VAL A 222 -26.87 8.56 5.46
C VAL A 222 -27.97 9.55 4.99
N LEU A 223 -28.90 9.95 5.86
CA LEU A 223 -30.05 10.79 5.54
C LEU A 223 -29.70 12.13 4.83
N PRO A 224 -28.71 12.93 5.28
CA PRO A 224 -28.33 14.17 4.61
C PRO A 224 -27.83 13.94 3.18
N PHE A 225 -27.15 12.83 2.92
CA PHE A 225 -26.61 12.49 1.60
C PHE A 225 -27.70 12.09 0.62
N ILE A 226 -28.71 11.34 1.09
CA ILE A 226 -29.91 11.03 0.30
C ILE A 226 -30.70 12.31 0.02
N ALA A 227 -30.86 13.18 1.02
CA ALA A 227 -31.63 14.42 0.89
C ALA A 227 -30.98 15.43 -0.08
N LYS A 228 -29.64 15.52 -0.10
CA LYS A 228 -28.87 16.44 -0.96
C LYS A 228 -28.97 16.08 -2.46
N GLU A 229 -29.02 14.80 -2.80
CA GLU A 229 -29.11 14.34 -4.20
C GLU A 229 -30.58 14.19 -4.71
N PHE A 230 -31.60 14.34 -3.85
CA PHE A 230 -33.00 14.06 -4.21
C PHE A 230 -34.05 15.08 -3.75
N PRO A 231 -34.56 15.90 -4.67
CA PRO A 231 -35.85 16.58 -4.50
C PRO A 231 -37.04 15.90 -5.19
N ARG A 232 -36.87 14.98 -6.18
CA ARG A 232 -37.99 14.64 -7.11
C ARG A 232 -38.24 13.20 -7.58
N ASN A 233 -37.49 12.16 -7.17
CA ASN A 233 -37.79 10.79 -7.65
C ASN A 233 -37.54 9.68 -6.60
N ASN A 234 -38.58 8.96 -6.17
CA ASN A 234 -38.51 8.02 -5.04
C ASN A 234 -38.03 6.59 -5.40
N ASP A 235 -37.77 6.32 -6.68
CA ASP A 235 -37.59 4.97 -7.20
C ASP A 235 -36.13 4.51 -7.41
N LEU A 236 -35.15 5.37 -7.17
CA LEU A 236 -33.74 5.00 -7.32
C LEU A 236 -33.33 4.02 -6.22
N THR A 237 -32.52 3.02 -6.58
CA THR A 237 -32.08 1.91 -5.70
C THR A 237 -30.61 2.01 -5.28
N MET A 238 -29.94 3.10 -5.66
CA MET A 238 -28.50 3.25 -5.48
C MET A 238 -28.13 4.73 -5.35
N LEU A 239 -27.31 5.02 -4.36
CA LEU A 239 -26.78 6.34 -4.06
C LEU A 239 -25.37 6.44 -4.64
N ASN A 240 -25.12 7.40 -5.53
CA ASN A 240 -23.80 7.59 -6.12
C ASN A 240 -23.06 8.69 -5.38
N ILE A 241 -21.98 8.36 -4.65
CA ILE A 241 -21.16 9.33 -3.92
C ILE A 241 -19.76 9.44 -4.51
N PRO A 242 -19.06 10.58 -4.38
CA PRO A 242 -17.64 10.66 -4.73
C PRO A 242 -16.79 9.64 -3.97
N ALA A 243 -15.69 9.16 -4.58
CA ALA A 243 -14.78 8.22 -3.93
C ALA A 243 -14.15 8.77 -2.63
N GLU A 244 -13.81 10.06 -2.59
CA GLU A 244 -13.30 10.75 -1.40
C GLU A 244 -14.32 10.74 -0.26
N GLU A 245 -15.59 11.01 -0.59
CA GLU A 245 -16.71 10.95 0.36
C GLU A 245 -16.87 9.54 0.93
N PHE A 246 -16.78 8.51 0.06
CA PHE A 246 -16.83 7.12 0.49
C PHE A 246 -15.64 6.72 1.37
N GLN A 247 -14.45 7.30 1.14
CA GLN A 247 -13.29 7.10 2.00
C GLN A 247 -13.54 7.67 3.40
N SER A 248 -14.07 8.90 3.49
CA SER A 248 -14.48 9.48 4.78
C SER A 248 -15.57 8.65 5.48
N TRP A 249 -16.47 8.01 4.74
CA TRP A 249 -17.44 7.08 5.31
C TRP A 249 -16.75 5.84 5.90
N ARG A 250 -15.78 5.25 5.20
CA ARG A 250 -15.03 4.07 5.67
C ARG A 250 -14.21 4.37 6.93
N GLU A 251 -13.60 5.55 7.02
CA GLU A 251 -12.87 6.00 8.21
C GLU A 251 -13.81 6.20 9.40
N LYS A 252 -14.95 6.88 9.19
CA LYS A 252 -15.94 7.13 10.25
C LYS A 252 -16.55 5.84 10.81
N TRP A 253 -16.72 4.82 9.96
CA TRP A 253 -17.36 3.56 10.31
C TRP A 253 -16.36 2.42 10.57
N GLN A 254 -15.08 2.72 10.82
CA GLN A 254 -14.02 1.73 11.04
C GLN A 254 -14.26 0.77 12.22
N VAL A 255 -15.06 1.18 13.21
CA VAL A 255 -15.44 0.37 14.39
C VAL A 255 -16.31 -0.82 13.99
N VAL A 256 -16.91 -0.80 12.80
CA VAL A 256 -17.69 -1.91 12.22
C VAL A 256 -17.11 -2.26 10.85
N PRO A 257 -16.01 -3.06 10.80
CA PRO A 257 -15.26 -3.33 9.56
C PRO A 257 -16.08 -4.01 8.46
N GLU A 258 -17.13 -4.73 8.83
CA GLU A 258 -18.03 -5.46 7.93
C GLU A 258 -19.18 -4.60 7.40
N ARG A 259 -19.22 -3.30 7.75
CA ARG A 259 -20.32 -2.40 7.39
C ARG A 259 -20.53 -2.27 5.88
N PHE A 260 -19.46 -2.28 5.10
CA PHE A 260 -19.50 -2.14 3.65
C PHE A 260 -19.05 -3.44 3.00
N LEU A 261 -19.90 -4.02 2.16
CA LEU A 261 -19.56 -5.21 1.37
C LEU A 261 -19.21 -4.80 -0.06
N ASN A 262 -18.18 -5.41 -0.63
CA ASN A 262 -17.88 -5.23 -2.05
C ASN A 262 -18.92 -6.01 -2.86
N ARG A 263 -19.62 -5.33 -3.76
CA ARG A 263 -20.66 -5.96 -4.57
C ARG A 263 -20.16 -7.15 -5.39
N ALA A 264 -18.95 -7.07 -5.94
CA ALA A 264 -18.41 -8.10 -6.83
C ALA A 264 -17.92 -9.34 -6.07
N THR A 265 -17.27 -9.14 -4.92
CA THR A 265 -16.66 -10.24 -4.15
C THR A 265 -17.52 -10.70 -2.96
N GLN A 266 -18.53 -9.92 -2.58
CA GLN A 266 -19.36 -10.09 -1.38
C GLN A 266 -18.55 -10.12 -0.07
N GLN A 267 -17.28 -9.69 -0.11
CA GLN A 267 -16.40 -9.60 1.05
C GLN A 267 -16.46 -8.20 1.66
N ALA A 268 -16.18 -8.11 2.96
CA ALA A 268 -16.06 -6.84 3.68
C ALA A 268 -14.96 -5.96 3.07
N ILE A 269 -15.30 -4.69 2.83
CA ILE A 269 -14.35 -3.65 2.44
C ILE A 269 -13.76 -3.09 3.73
N LEU A 270 -12.60 -3.63 4.12
CA LEU A 270 -11.90 -3.21 5.33
C LEU A 270 -11.58 -1.70 5.30
N PRO A 271 -11.55 -1.00 6.45
CA PRO A 271 -11.16 0.41 6.52
C PRO A 271 -9.74 0.66 6.01
N PRO A 272 -9.40 1.89 5.55
CA PRO A 272 -8.03 2.27 5.25
C PRO A 272 -7.13 2.01 6.47
N GLY A 273 -5.97 1.38 6.28
CA GLY A 273 -4.99 1.10 7.34
C GLY A 273 -5.14 -0.23 8.09
N MET A 274 -6.26 -0.95 7.94
CA MET A 274 -6.53 -2.21 8.68
C MET A 274 -6.38 -3.50 7.85
N GLY A 275 -5.78 -3.44 6.66
CA GLY A 275 -5.56 -4.63 5.81
C GLY A 275 -4.14 -4.67 5.24
N ILE A 276 -3.40 -5.71 5.58
CA ILE A 276 -2.09 -6.19 5.06
C ILE A 276 -1.39 -5.20 4.10
N PRO A 277 -0.24 -4.60 4.45
CA PRO A 277 0.45 -3.66 3.57
C PRO A 277 0.77 -4.30 2.22
N VAL A 278 0.74 -3.49 1.15
CA VAL A 278 1.16 -3.93 -0.20
C VAL A 278 2.57 -4.53 -0.10
N ARG A 279 2.73 -5.79 -0.51
CA ARG A 279 4.01 -6.49 -0.46
C ARG A 279 4.69 -6.44 -1.82
N GLN A 280 5.96 -6.07 -1.84
CA GLN A 280 6.80 -6.17 -3.03
C GLN A 280 7.68 -7.43 -2.93
N HIS A 281 7.74 -8.21 -4.01
CA HIS A 281 8.61 -9.38 -4.10
C HIS A 281 9.10 -9.58 -5.54
N VAL A 282 10.12 -10.43 -5.72
CA VAL A 282 10.77 -10.66 -7.01
C VAL A 282 10.83 -12.14 -7.31
N GLU A 283 10.38 -12.53 -8.50
CA GLU A 283 10.45 -13.91 -8.99
C GLU A 283 11.53 -14.05 -10.05
N LEU A 284 12.31 -15.13 -9.96
CA LEU A 284 13.27 -15.56 -10.98
C LEU A 284 12.75 -16.83 -11.67
N ARG A 285 12.63 -16.78 -13.00
CA ARG A 285 12.19 -17.92 -13.83
C ARG A 285 13.21 -18.24 -14.90
N GLU A 286 13.47 -19.52 -15.12
CA GLU A 286 14.34 -19.98 -16.20
C GLU A 286 13.61 -19.97 -17.55
N ASP A 287 14.30 -19.50 -18.58
CA ASP A 287 13.87 -19.46 -19.98
C ASP A 287 15.08 -19.78 -20.87
N GLY A 288 15.39 -21.08 -21.00
CA GLY A 288 16.62 -21.55 -21.64
C GLY A 288 17.87 -21.04 -20.91
N ASP A 289 18.80 -20.42 -21.65
CA ASP A 289 20.02 -19.82 -21.09
C ASP A 289 19.80 -18.45 -20.42
N CYS A 290 18.55 -17.98 -20.40
CA CYS A 290 18.17 -16.71 -19.80
C CYS A 290 17.36 -16.91 -18.52
N ILE A 291 17.47 -15.93 -17.62
CA ILE A 291 16.62 -15.78 -16.45
C ILE A 291 15.71 -14.58 -16.67
N ILE A 292 14.42 -14.78 -16.46
CA ILE A 292 13.40 -13.74 -16.44
C ILE A 292 13.23 -13.27 -15.00
N ILE A 293 13.47 -11.98 -14.77
CA ILE A 293 13.30 -11.29 -13.50
C ILE A 293 11.97 -10.54 -13.54
N THR A 294 11.06 -10.91 -12.64
CA THR A 294 9.74 -10.27 -12.53
C THR A 294 9.57 -9.64 -11.16
N VAL A 295 9.36 -8.32 -11.11
CA VAL A 295 9.00 -7.62 -9.87
C VAL A 295 7.47 -7.58 -9.77
N LEU A 296 6.93 -7.94 -8.61
CA LEU A 296 5.50 -8.03 -8.35
C LEU A 296 5.12 -7.27 -7.08
N PHE A 297 3.96 -6.61 -7.13
CA PHE A 297 3.28 -6.01 -5.99
C PHE A 297 2.03 -6.83 -5.70
N THR A 298 1.95 -7.41 -4.51
CA THR A 298 0.75 -8.10 -4.00
C THR A 298 -0.04 -7.12 -3.16
N PHE A 299 -1.23 -6.81 -3.62
CA PHE A 299 -2.18 -5.94 -2.94
C PHE A 299 -2.95 -6.72 -1.87
N PRO A 300 -3.59 -6.05 -0.89
CA PRO A 300 -4.34 -6.70 0.17
C PRO A 300 -5.47 -7.62 -0.33
N ASN A 301 -5.99 -7.35 -1.55
CA ASN A 301 -6.98 -8.17 -2.23
C ASN A 301 -6.40 -9.44 -2.90
N GLY A 302 -5.12 -9.73 -2.71
CA GLY A 302 -4.39 -10.82 -3.37
C GLY A 302 -4.03 -10.57 -4.82
N GLU A 303 -4.44 -9.43 -5.39
CA GLU A 303 -4.12 -9.08 -6.78
C GLU A 303 -2.62 -8.79 -6.89
N GLN A 304 -2.00 -9.36 -7.91
CA GLN A 304 -0.61 -9.11 -8.22
C GLN A 304 -0.50 -8.18 -9.43
N ARG A 305 0.30 -7.12 -9.29
CA ARG A 305 0.60 -6.21 -10.41
C ARG A 305 2.10 -6.00 -10.57
N GLN A 306 2.52 -5.83 -11.82
CA GLN A 306 3.89 -5.44 -12.17
C GLN A 306 4.05 -3.91 -12.11
N PRO A 307 5.29 -3.40 -11.90
CA PRO A 307 5.57 -1.96 -11.93
C PRO A 307 5.00 -1.26 -13.16
N ARG A 308 5.17 -1.83 -14.36
CA ARG A 308 4.62 -1.30 -15.61
C ARG A 308 3.10 -1.11 -15.56
N GLN A 309 2.37 -2.06 -14.97
CA GLN A 309 0.91 -1.99 -14.88
C GLN A 309 0.47 -0.87 -13.93
N ILE A 310 1.19 -0.71 -12.81
CA ILE A 310 0.94 0.38 -11.85
C ILE A 310 1.25 1.73 -12.50
N LEU A 311 2.45 1.91 -13.06
CA LEU A 311 2.86 3.15 -13.72
C LEU A 311 1.91 3.55 -14.88
N ARG A 312 1.44 2.59 -15.68
CA ARG A 312 0.47 2.86 -16.75
C ARG A 312 -0.93 3.15 -16.24
N SER A 313 -1.38 2.51 -15.16
CA SER A 313 -2.67 2.83 -14.53
C SER A 313 -2.69 4.28 -14.01
N LEU A 314 -1.57 4.77 -13.48
CA LEU A 314 -1.40 6.15 -13.05
C LEU A 314 -1.39 7.16 -14.20
N ALA A 315 -0.80 6.80 -15.35
CA ALA A 315 -0.70 7.68 -16.50
C ALA A 315 -2.01 7.81 -17.29
N ASN A 316 -2.86 6.77 -17.27
CA ASN A 316 -4.09 6.70 -18.04
C ASN A 316 -5.36 7.00 -17.24
N ASP A 317 -5.24 7.30 -15.94
CA ASP A 317 -6.37 7.67 -15.09
C ASP A 317 -6.58 9.19 -15.08
N PRO A 318 -7.67 9.70 -15.71
CA PRO A 318 -7.98 11.13 -15.74
C PRO A 318 -8.32 11.72 -14.36
N ASN A 319 -8.47 10.91 -13.30
CA ASN A 319 -8.81 11.33 -11.94
C ASN A 319 -7.65 11.20 -10.93
N SER A 320 -6.40 11.17 -11.36
CA SER A 320 -5.28 10.81 -10.46
C SER A 320 -4.43 11.96 -9.90
N PRO A 321 -4.98 12.89 -9.09
CA PRO A 321 -4.20 13.56 -8.05
C PRO A 321 -4.11 12.69 -6.79
N VAL A 322 -5.22 12.07 -6.36
CA VAL A 322 -5.29 11.36 -5.06
C VAL A 322 -4.58 10.02 -5.10
N THR A 323 -4.93 9.12 -6.04
CA THR A 323 -4.25 7.82 -6.19
C THR A 323 -2.78 7.97 -6.57
N ARG A 324 -2.44 8.99 -7.37
CA ARG A 324 -1.05 9.37 -7.64
C ARG A 324 -0.34 9.90 -6.40
N ARG A 325 -0.99 10.73 -5.58
CA ARG A 325 -0.43 11.23 -4.31
C ARG A 325 -0.22 10.11 -3.30
N GLU A 326 -1.15 9.17 -3.18
CA GLU A 326 -1.03 7.99 -2.33
C GLU A 326 0.08 7.04 -2.81
N LEU A 327 0.20 6.79 -4.12
CA LEU A 327 1.29 5.98 -4.69
C LEU A 327 2.66 6.68 -4.69
N LEU A 328 2.70 8.02 -4.80
CA LEU A 328 3.93 8.82 -4.63
C LEU A 328 4.35 8.90 -3.15
N GLN A 329 3.40 8.83 -2.21
CA GLN A 329 3.67 8.69 -0.78
C GLN A 329 4.13 7.28 -0.42
N PHE A 330 3.67 6.26 -1.15
CA PHE A 330 4.16 4.90 -1.01
C PHE A 330 5.62 4.82 -1.45
N ARG A 331 6.50 4.52 -0.50
CA ARG A 331 7.92 4.25 -0.74
C ARG A 331 8.15 2.74 -0.81
N PRO A 332 8.11 2.13 -2.01
CA PRO A 332 8.36 0.70 -2.15
C PRO A 332 9.79 0.34 -1.72
N PRO A 333 10.02 -0.90 -1.22
CA PRO A 333 11.35 -1.43 -0.92
C PRO A 333 12.40 -1.23 -2.04
N ILE A 334 12.02 -1.47 -3.30
CA ILE A 334 12.80 -1.09 -4.48
C ILE A 334 12.26 0.26 -4.97
N PRO A 335 13.07 1.33 -4.99
CA PRO A 335 12.60 2.68 -5.29
C PRO A 335 11.98 2.83 -6.69
N TRP A 336 10.96 3.68 -6.81
CA TRP A 336 10.31 3.99 -8.09
C TRP A 336 11.26 4.38 -9.23
N PRO A 337 12.33 5.20 -9.02
CA PRO A 337 13.28 5.50 -10.10
C PRO A 337 13.96 4.26 -10.69
N VAL A 338 14.29 3.27 -9.86
CA VAL A 338 14.90 2.00 -10.27
C VAL A 338 13.88 1.15 -11.02
N LEU A 339 12.66 1.05 -10.47
CA LEU A 339 11.55 0.33 -11.11
C LEU A 339 11.19 0.91 -12.48
N SER A 340 11.13 2.23 -12.60
CA SER A 340 10.85 2.90 -13.88
C SER A 340 11.99 2.67 -14.87
N ARG A 341 13.25 2.83 -14.43
CA ARG A 341 14.42 2.64 -15.30
C ARG A 341 14.51 1.23 -15.89
N HIS A 342 14.26 0.20 -15.07
CA HIS A 342 14.51 -1.18 -15.47
C HIS A 342 13.25 -1.99 -15.79
N PHE A 343 12.07 -1.66 -15.24
CA PHE A 343 10.87 -2.49 -15.37
C PHE A 343 9.67 -1.77 -16.01
N GLU A 344 9.82 -0.53 -16.48
CA GLU A 344 8.74 0.18 -17.20
C GLU A 344 8.29 -0.54 -18.47
N ARG A 345 9.22 -1.24 -19.15
CA ARG A 345 8.92 -2.04 -20.35
C ARG A 345 8.41 -3.45 -20.03
N GLY A 346 8.43 -3.88 -18.77
CA GLY A 346 8.03 -5.21 -18.32
C GLY A 346 9.18 -5.98 -17.66
N PRO A 347 9.04 -7.31 -17.50
CA PRO A 347 10.06 -8.17 -16.92
C PRO A 347 11.41 -8.07 -17.65
N GLN A 348 12.50 -8.21 -16.91
CA GLN A 348 13.85 -8.18 -17.48
C GLN A 348 14.31 -9.59 -17.84
N ARG A 349 14.87 -9.77 -19.02
CA ARG A 349 15.45 -11.03 -19.49
C ARG A 349 16.96 -10.88 -19.58
N ILE A 350 17.70 -11.66 -18.81
CA ILE A 350 19.16 -11.58 -18.76
C ILE A 350 19.82 -12.96 -18.89
N PRO A 351 20.98 -13.07 -19.55
CA PRO A 351 21.72 -14.34 -19.61
C PRO A 351 22.10 -14.81 -18.21
N ARG A 352 21.97 -16.11 -17.95
CA ARG A 352 22.21 -16.72 -16.63
C ARG A 352 23.53 -16.29 -15.99
N ARG A 353 24.62 -16.33 -16.76
CA ARG A 353 25.98 -15.92 -16.36
C ARG A 353 26.11 -14.47 -15.86
N GLN A 354 25.17 -13.59 -16.20
CA GLN A 354 25.20 -12.17 -15.81
C GLN A 354 24.30 -11.87 -14.60
N VAL A 355 23.49 -12.85 -14.16
CA VAL A 355 22.44 -12.65 -13.13
C VAL A 355 23.03 -12.19 -11.80
N ALA A 356 24.05 -12.90 -11.30
CA ALA A 356 24.68 -12.57 -10.02
C ALA A 356 25.29 -11.15 -10.00
N GLY A 357 25.87 -10.70 -11.11
CA GLY A 357 26.46 -9.37 -11.22
C GLY A 357 25.44 -8.24 -11.40
N ARG A 358 24.32 -8.50 -12.09
CA ARG A 358 23.35 -7.45 -12.47
C ARG A 358 22.19 -7.28 -11.50
N LEU A 359 21.83 -8.31 -10.72
CA LEU A 359 20.68 -8.24 -9.82
C LEU A 359 20.80 -7.14 -8.76
N ASN A 360 22.02 -6.89 -8.25
CA ASN A 360 22.25 -5.81 -7.29
C ASN A 360 21.85 -4.43 -7.85
N GLU A 361 22.18 -4.16 -9.12
CA GLU A 361 21.79 -2.91 -9.78
C GLU A 361 20.28 -2.88 -10.04
N LEU A 362 19.73 -3.96 -10.61
CA LEU A 362 18.32 -4.03 -11.00
C LEU A 362 17.35 -3.90 -9.82
N LEU A 363 17.75 -4.39 -8.64
CA LEU A 363 16.92 -4.42 -7.43
C LEU A 363 17.40 -3.43 -6.36
N ALA A 364 18.34 -2.53 -6.67
CA ALA A 364 18.91 -1.58 -5.71
C ALA A 364 19.44 -2.25 -4.42
N GLY A 365 20.10 -3.41 -4.56
CA GLY A 365 20.64 -4.19 -3.45
C GLY A 365 19.60 -4.97 -2.63
N ARG A 366 18.32 -4.94 -3.00
CA ARG A 366 17.23 -5.65 -2.31
C ARG A 366 17.03 -7.08 -2.78
N LEU A 367 18.08 -7.89 -2.71
CA LEU A 367 17.99 -9.32 -3.09
C LEU A 367 17.16 -10.13 -2.09
N ASP A 368 16.96 -9.62 -0.87
CA ASP A 368 16.08 -10.17 0.17
C ASP A 368 14.61 -10.32 -0.27
N LEU A 369 14.20 -9.56 -1.30
CA LEU A 369 12.86 -9.59 -1.87
C LEU A 369 12.64 -10.73 -2.86
N ILE A 370 13.71 -11.44 -3.25
CA ILE A 370 13.61 -12.56 -4.18
C ILE A 370 12.98 -13.75 -3.44
N VAL A 371 11.93 -14.32 -4.03
CA VAL A 371 11.25 -15.49 -3.46
C VAL A 371 11.99 -16.77 -3.83
N GLU A 372 11.88 -17.76 -2.95
CA GLU A 372 12.36 -19.11 -3.24
C GLU A 372 11.62 -19.69 -4.46
N GLY A 373 12.32 -20.44 -5.28
CA GLY A 373 11.77 -20.97 -6.52
C GLY A 373 12.67 -22.02 -7.15
N PRO A 374 12.32 -22.52 -8.35
CA PRO A 374 13.03 -23.63 -8.99
C PRO A 374 14.54 -23.40 -9.15
N CYS A 375 14.92 -22.15 -9.43
CA CYS A 375 16.31 -21.74 -9.63
C CYS A 375 16.90 -20.92 -8.47
N VAL A 376 16.18 -20.76 -7.36
CA VAL A 376 16.59 -19.92 -6.21
C VAL A 376 16.51 -20.72 -4.93
N ILE A 377 17.59 -20.72 -4.17
CA ILE A 377 17.64 -21.23 -2.79
C ILE A 377 17.83 -20.02 -1.87
N ARG A 378 17.08 -19.95 -0.78
CA ARG A 378 17.29 -18.95 0.27
C ARG A 378 18.05 -19.55 1.43
N ASP A 379 19.07 -18.83 1.88
CA ASP A 379 19.76 -19.08 3.14
C ASP A 379 19.58 -17.84 4.03
N ASP A 380 18.60 -17.91 4.92
CA ASP A 380 18.33 -16.86 5.89
C ASP A 380 19.28 -17.05 7.09
N GLN A 381 20.47 -16.49 6.99
CA GLN A 381 21.42 -16.51 8.11
C GLN A 381 21.06 -15.46 9.15
N GLN A 382 21.04 -15.86 10.42
CA GLN A 382 20.97 -14.91 11.53
C GLN A 382 22.26 -14.08 11.58
N ALA A 383 22.15 -12.75 11.61
CA ALA A 383 23.34 -11.91 11.73
C ALA A 383 24.07 -12.20 13.03
N GLN A 384 25.40 -12.28 12.98
CA GLN A 384 26.16 -12.90 14.06
C GLN A 384 26.27 -12.06 15.34
N ARG A 385 26.01 -10.75 15.34
CA ARG A 385 25.78 -9.90 16.54
C ARG A 385 25.47 -8.46 16.11
N ALA A 386 24.39 -7.86 16.63
CA ALA A 386 24.23 -6.40 16.63
C ALA A 386 24.80 -5.84 17.94
N GLU A 387 25.46 -4.68 17.87
CA GLU A 387 26.07 -4.04 19.04
C GLU A 387 25.73 -2.55 19.14
N LEU A 388 25.60 -2.07 20.37
CA LEU A 388 25.61 -0.65 20.66
C LEU A 388 27.06 -0.19 20.83
N PHE A 389 27.49 0.75 20.00
CA PHE A 389 28.81 1.36 20.08
C PHE A 389 28.74 2.81 20.54
N VAL A 390 29.53 3.17 21.56
CA VAL A 390 29.65 4.53 22.10
C VAL A 390 31.03 5.11 21.86
N SER A 391 31.07 6.27 21.25
CA SER A 391 32.29 7.06 21.06
C SER A 391 32.08 8.51 21.52
N GLN A 392 33.13 9.33 21.43
CA GLN A 392 33.10 10.71 21.86
C GLN A 392 33.83 11.60 20.84
N ARG A 393 33.29 12.80 20.62
CA ARG A 393 33.98 13.93 19.98
C ARG A 393 33.96 15.12 20.94
N PRO A 394 34.78 16.16 20.74
CA PRO A 394 34.70 17.37 21.56
C PRO A 394 33.26 17.90 21.62
N GLY A 395 32.71 18.03 22.84
CA GLY A 395 31.36 18.54 23.06
C GLY A 395 30.22 17.51 23.00
N ALA A 396 30.46 16.25 22.59
CA ALA A 396 29.38 15.27 22.47
C ALA A 396 29.80 13.79 22.56
N PHE A 397 28.92 12.97 23.12
CA PHE A 397 28.93 11.51 22.97
C PHE A 397 28.17 11.11 21.71
N LEU A 398 28.68 10.10 21.01
CA LEU A 398 28.11 9.55 19.78
C LEU A 398 27.73 8.09 20.03
N LEU A 399 26.43 7.79 19.96
CA LEU A 399 25.92 6.43 20.15
C LEU A 399 25.40 5.91 18.81
N SER A 400 25.75 4.66 18.48
CA SER A 400 25.40 4.05 17.19
C SER A 400 25.09 2.57 17.34
N CYS A 401 24.10 2.09 16.57
CA CYS A 401 23.87 0.67 16.39
C CYS A 401 24.77 0.16 15.25
N VAL A 402 25.55 -0.88 15.51
CA VAL A 402 26.54 -1.42 14.57
C VAL A 402 26.23 -2.89 14.29
N VAL A 403 26.28 -3.25 13.00
CA VAL A 403 26.15 -4.64 12.52
C VAL A 403 27.28 -4.93 11.54
N ASP A 404 28.13 -5.89 11.89
CA ASP A 404 29.36 -6.24 11.15
C ASP A 404 30.23 -5.01 10.84
N GLY A 405 30.48 -4.17 11.84
CA GLY A 405 31.31 -2.97 11.72
C GLY A 405 30.71 -1.81 10.93
N LYS A 406 29.43 -1.90 10.51
CA LYS A 406 28.73 -0.79 9.83
C LYS A 406 27.62 -0.21 10.70
N THR A 407 27.52 1.12 10.72
CA THR A 407 26.47 1.84 11.44
C THR A 407 25.12 1.71 10.74
N VAL A 408 24.07 1.60 11.55
CA VAL A 408 22.69 1.37 11.14
C VAL A 408 21.84 2.56 11.61
N PRO A 409 20.86 3.05 10.81
CA PRO A 409 20.13 4.27 11.16
C PRO A 409 19.26 4.03 12.40
N VAL A 410 19.21 4.98 13.33
CA VAL A 410 18.48 4.82 14.60
C VAL A 410 16.96 4.82 14.39
N ASN A 411 16.47 5.62 13.45
CA ASN A 411 15.03 5.86 13.24
C ASN A 411 14.44 5.19 12.00
N GLU A 412 15.25 4.48 11.21
CA GLU A 412 14.79 3.82 10.00
C GLU A 412 14.92 2.30 10.15
N ALA A 413 13.99 1.56 9.54
CA ALA A 413 14.14 0.12 9.45
C ALA A 413 15.43 -0.19 8.68
N PRO A 414 16.35 -1.00 9.24
CA PRO A 414 17.58 -1.30 8.56
C PRO A 414 17.27 -2.08 7.27
N VAL A 415 17.95 -1.72 6.19
CA VAL A 415 17.82 -2.46 4.94
C VAL A 415 18.50 -3.82 5.14
N PRO A 416 17.79 -4.95 4.91
CA PRO A 416 18.40 -6.26 4.97
C PRO A 416 19.61 -6.31 4.05
N LYS A 417 20.77 -6.73 4.58
CA LYS A 417 21.89 -7.06 3.70
C LYS A 417 21.53 -8.34 2.97
N SER A 418 21.90 -8.42 1.70
CA SER A 418 21.71 -9.64 0.94
C SER A 418 22.83 -9.83 -0.07
N SER A 419 23.15 -11.08 -0.36
CA SER A 419 24.17 -11.46 -1.35
C SER A 419 23.68 -12.63 -2.18
N ILE A 420 24.24 -12.77 -3.38
CA ILE A 420 23.89 -13.84 -4.30
C ILE A 420 25.15 -14.58 -4.75
N ARG A 421 25.06 -15.91 -4.78
CA ARG A 421 26.09 -16.78 -5.33
C ARG A 421 25.44 -17.87 -6.17
N GLU A 422 26.10 -18.28 -7.25
CA GLU A 422 25.67 -19.47 -7.99
C GLU A 422 26.27 -20.72 -7.36
N GLN A 423 25.44 -21.71 -7.03
CA GLN A 423 25.83 -22.98 -6.46
C GLN A 423 24.95 -24.10 -7.03
N GLY A 424 25.58 -25.13 -7.60
CA GLY A 424 24.87 -26.31 -8.09
C GLY A 424 23.80 -26.03 -9.15
N GLY A 425 24.01 -25.03 -10.02
CA GLY A 425 23.01 -24.65 -11.02
C GLY A 425 21.79 -23.90 -10.44
N LYS A 426 21.89 -23.37 -9.23
CA LYS A 426 20.89 -22.47 -8.63
C LYS A 426 21.53 -21.21 -8.07
N PHE A 427 20.72 -20.18 -7.86
CA PHE A 427 21.12 -18.94 -7.21
C PHE A 427 20.82 -19.05 -5.71
N LEU A 428 21.88 -19.13 -4.92
CA LEU A 428 21.80 -19.04 -3.46
C LEU A 428 21.77 -17.58 -3.05
N ILE A 429 20.69 -17.18 -2.38
CA ILE A 429 20.50 -15.85 -1.85
C ILE A 429 20.68 -15.91 -0.34
N HIS A 430 21.72 -15.26 0.15
CA HIS A 430 21.90 -15.06 1.58
C HIS A 430 21.21 -13.77 1.96
N SER A 431 20.24 -13.84 2.86
CA SER A 431 19.58 -12.66 3.44
C SER A 431 19.85 -12.60 4.93
N TYR A 432 20.17 -11.40 5.41
CA TYR A 432 20.41 -11.12 6.82
C TYR A 432 19.25 -10.29 7.38
N ASP A 433 18.45 -10.86 8.28
CA ASP A 433 17.43 -10.11 9.01
C ASP A 433 18.08 -9.33 10.17
N CYS A 434 18.64 -8.17 9.84
CA CYS A 434 19.16 -7.23 10.82
C CYS A 434 18.05 -6.46 11.56
N VAL A 435 16.78 -6.53 11.11
CA VAL A 435 15.69 -5.74 11.70
C VAL A 435 15.36 -6.25 13.10
N ALA A 436 15.22 -7.56 13.27
CA ALA A 436 14.92 -8.16 14.56
C ALA A 436 16.03 -7.90 15.60
N LEU A 437 17.30 -7.93 15.15
CA LEU A 437 18.47 -7.75 16.01
C LEU A 437 18.72 -6.28 16.39
N CYS A 438 18.50 -5.34 15.47
CA CYS A 438 18.73 -3.91 15.72
C CYS A 438 17.58 -3.25 16.49
N ARG A 439 16.34 -3.76 16.37
CA ARG A 439 15.14 -3.09 16.90
C ARG A 439 15.24 -2.77 18.39
N PRO A 440 15.68 -3.67 19.28
CA PRO A 440 15.83 -3.35 20.71
C PRO A 440 16.81 -2.19 20.95
N ILE A 441 17.97 -2.21 20.27
CA ILE A 441 19.00 -1.15 20.37
C ILE A 441 18.44 0.19 19.86
N GLN A 442 17.79 0.17 18.70
CA GLN A 442 17.19 1.35 18.07
C GLN A 442 16.09 1.98 18.95
N GLN A 443 15.22 1.16 19.55
CA GLN A 443 14.17 1.64 20.46
C GLN A 443 14.75 2.32 21.70
N SER A 444 15.72 1.67 22.37
CA SER A 444 16.38 2.26 23.53
C SER A 444 17.11 3.56 23.18
N LEU A 445 17.79 3.62 22.03
CA LEU A 445 18.45 4.84 21.55
C LEU A 445 17.45 5.96 21.24
N ALA A 446 16.35 5.65 20.55
CA ALA A 446 15.34 6.64 20.19
C ALA A 446 14.72 7.30 21.44
N GLU A 447 14.38 6.50 22.45
CA GLU A 447 13.87 7.00 23.74
C GLU A 447 14.88 7.88 24.48
N PHE A 448 16.15 7.48 24.47
CA PHE A 448 17.22 8.23 25.12
C PHE A 448 17.48 9.57 24.42
N VAL A 449 17.55 9.58 23.09
CA VAL A 449 17.81 10.78 22.29
C VAL A 449 16.70 11.82 22.44
N GLN A 450 15.42 11.39 22.50
CA GLN A 450 14.30 12.32 22.69
C GLN A 450 14.45 13.24 23.91
N ARG A 451 15.18 12.80 24.94
CA ARG A 451 15.35 13.55 26.20
C ARG A 451 16.71 14.23 26.31
N HIS A 452 17.75 13.67 25.71
CA HIS A 452 19.14 14.04 26.02
C HIS A 452 19.94 14.57 24.83
N GLY A 453 19.42 14.52 23.60
CA GLY A 453 20.18 14.99 22.44
C GLY A 453 19.42 15.04 21.13
N SER A 454 20.12 14.80 20.03
CA SER A 454 19.59 14.83 18.67
C SER A 454 20.11 13.66 17.83
N LEU A 455 19.52 13.46 16.65
CA LEU A 455 19.99 12.49 15.66
C LEU A 455 20.71 13.22 14.55
N GLU A 456 21.95 12.80 14.28
CA GLU A 456 22.74 13.23 13.11
C GLU A 456 22.99 12.01 12.22
N GLY A 457 22.20 11.88 11.15
CA GLY A 457 22.30 10.75 10.22
C GLY A 457 22.07 9.39 10.88
N TYR A 458 23.13 8.60 11.03
CA TYR A 458 23.09 7.24 11.58
C TYR A 458 23.41 7.17 13.07
N GLN A 459 23.61 8.31 13.74
CA GLN A 459 24.10 8.36 15.12
C GLN A 459 23.23 9.26 15.99
N ALA A 460 23.18 8.90 17.26
CA ALA A 460 22.66 9.70 18.35
C ALA A 460 23.78 10.59 18.89
N VAL A 461 23.55 11.90 18.92
CA VAL A 461 24.51 12.90 19.38
C VAL A 461 24.00 13.50 20.67
N ILE A 462 24.75 13.28 21.75
CA ILE A 462 24.38 13.66 23.10
C ILE A 462 25.40 14.68 23.60
N PRO A 463 25.01 15.93 23.92
CA PRO A 463 25.94 16.94 24.44
C PRO A 463 26.66 16.46 25.71
N ASP A 464 27.97 16.74 25.80
CA ASP A 464 28.87 16.24 26.85
C ASP A 464 28.80 17.04 28.17
N ASN A 465 27.60 17.30 28.69
CA ASN A 465 27.42 17.98 29.97
C ASN A 465 27.24 16.98 31.14
N LEU A 466 27.33 17.48 32.38
CA LEU A 466 27.23 16.65 33.59
C LEU A 466 25.92 15.85 33.65
N HIS A 467 24.79 16.50 33.35
CA HIS A 467 23.47 15.88 33.37
C HIS A 467 23.37 14.69 32.39
N ASN A 468 23.78 14.92 31.14
CA ASN A 468 23.77 13.90 30.09
C ASN A 468 24.80 12.80 30.32
N THR A 469 25.93 13.12 30.94
CA THR A 469 26.96 12.13 31.31
C THR A 469 26.41 11.14 32.34
N LEU A 470 25.71 11.63 33.37
CA LEU A 470 25.02 10.79 34.34
C LEU A 470 23.90 9.97 33.68
N ALA A 471 23.10 10.61 32.81
CA ALA A 471 22.03 9.93 32.08
C ALA A 471 22.58 8.81 31.18
N LEU A 472 23.74 9.03 30.53
CA LEU A 472 24.41 8.04 29.70
C LEU A 472 24.91 6.83 30.51
N GLN A 473 25.46 7.05 31.70
CA GLN A 473 25.83 5.95 32.61
C GLN A 473 24.61 5.11 33.00
N VAL A 474 23.50 5.76 33.37
CA VAL A 474 22.25 5.06 33.73
C VAL A 474 21.70 4.28 32.54
N PHE A 475 21.66 4.91 31.37
CA PHE A 475 21.23 4.29 30.13
C PHE A 475 22.05 3.03 29.83
N TRP A 476 23.39 3.14 29.79
CA TRP A 476 24.29 2.02 29.50
C TRP A 476 24.08 0.79 30.41
N GLN A 477 23.79 1.05 31.67
CA GLN A 477 23.57 0.04 32.71
C GLN A 477 22.16 -0.56 32.65
N SER A 478 21.16 0.21 32.20
CA SER A 478 19.78 -0.24 32.02
C SER A 478 19.58 -1.16 30.80
N LEU A 479 20.55 -1.21 29.88
CA LEU A 479 20.45 -2.03 28.68
C LEU A 479 20.45 -3.54 28.99
N PRO A 480 19.63 -4.35 28.29
CA PRO A 480 19.50 -5.79 28.54
C PRO A 480 20.84 -6.55 28.53
N ALA A 481 21.00 -7.53 29.42
CA ALA A 481 22.23 -8.31 29.56
C ALA A 481 22.63 -9.13 28.31
N GLY A 482 21.70 -9.38 27.38
CA GLY A 482 21.96 -10.07 26.11
C GLY A 482 22.34 -9.15 24.94
N LEU A 483 22.44 -7.84 25.16
CA LEU A 483 22.75 -6.85 24.13
C LEU A 483 24.27 -6.61 24.11
N ASN A 484 24.90 -6.73 22.94
CA ASN A 484 26.34 -6.48 22.82
C ASN A 484 26.60 -4.98 22.94
N LYS A 485 27.51 -4.61 23.83
CA LYS A 485 27.80 -3.23 24.19
C LYS A 485 29.29 -3.02 24.07
N ASN A 486 29.71 -2.07 23.25
CA ASN A 486 31.11 -1.70 23.05
C ASN A 486 31.29 -0.18 23.15
N CYS A 487 32.45 0.27 23.64
CA CYS A 487 32.75 1.69 23.74
C CYS A 487 34.22 1.97 23.42
N LEU A 488 34.54 3.22 23.11
CA LEU A 488 35.94 3.64 23.03
C LEU A 488 36.64 3.42 24.38
N PRO A 489 37.93 2.99 24.40
CA PRO A 489 38.68 2.73 25.63
C PRO A 489 38.68 3.90 26.63
N ALA A 490 38.65 5.14 26.14
CA ALA A 490 38.60 6.33 26.98
C ALA A 490 37.29 6.46 27.81
N LEU A 491 36.22 5.78 27.39
CA LEU A 491 34.90 5.82 28.04
C LEU A 491 34.64 4.61 28.95
N THR A 492 35.53 3.62 28.96
CA THR A 492 35.33 2.37 29.72
C THR A 492 35.16 2.64 31.22
N SER A 493 36.00 3.48 31.80
CA SER A 493 35.92 3.86 33.23
C SER A 493 34.59 4.56 33.56
N LEU A 494 34.09 5.38 32.64
CA LEU A 494 32.81 6.07 32.77
C LEU A 494 31.64 5.08 32.71
N LEU A 495 31.59 4.21 31.70
CA LEU A 495 30.40 3.42 31.41
C LEU A 495 30.33 2.11 32.22
N GLU A 496 31.46 1.48 32.53
CA GLU A 496 31.51 0.19 33.23
C GLU A 496 31.55 0.32 34.77
N LYS A 497 31.48 1.55 35.31
CA LYS A 497 31.62 1.81 36.76
C LYS A 497 32.88 1.18 37.37
N GLN A 498 33.97 1.14 36.62
CA GLN A 498 35.30 0.93 37.17
C GLN A 498 35.94 2.29 37.39
N PRO A 499 35.72 2.93 38.56
CA PRO A 499 36.31 4.23 38.83
C PRO A 499 37.83 4.10 38.73
N GLY A 500 38.44 4.99 37.94
CA GLY A 500 39.90 5.02 37.80
C GLY A 500 40.53 5.33 39.16
N ALA A 501 41.58 4.59 39.52
CA ALA A 501 42.30 4.85 40.75
C ALA A 501 42.88 6.28 40.73
N LEU A 502 42.43 7.12 41.66
CA LEU A 502 43.01 8.43 41.90
C LEU A 502 44.36 8.26 42.60
N SER A 503 45.37 8.94 42.06
CA SER A 503 46.67 9.08 42.71
C SER A 503 47.02 10.56 42.79
N ALA A 504 47.68 10.98 43.86
CA ALA A 504 48.08 12.36 44.07
C ALA A 504 49.59 12.48 44.06
N THR A 505 50.08 13.49 43.33
CA THR A 505 51.48 13.92 43.36
C THR A 505 51.50 15.29 44.03
N PHE A 506 52.22 15.38 45.14
CA PHE A 506 52.40 16.64 45.85
C PHE A 506 53.70 17.29 45.39
N HIS A 507 53.62 18.56 45.01
CA HIS A 507 54.77 19.38 44.66
C HIS A 507 54.93 20.46 45.73
N SER A 508 56.06 20.49 46.40
CA SER A 508 56.43 21.60 47.29
C SER A 508 57.36 22.56 46.57
N ARG A 509 57.12 23.86 46.74
CA ARG A 509 58.01 24.93 46.33
C ARG A 509 58.28 25.81 47.54
N GLU A 510 59.53 25.87 47.96
CA GLU A 510 59.97 26.83 48.98
C GLU A 510 60.19 28.20 48.34
N GLN A 511 59.53 29.21 48.90
CA GLN A 511 59.80 30.62 48.61
C GLN A 511 60.00 31.36 49.93
N GLN A 512 61.26 31.73 50.19
CA GLN A 512 61.67 32.51 51.36
C GLN A 512 61.12 31.93 52.68
N ASP A 513 60.02 32.48 53.19
CA ASP A 513 59.43 32.17 54.49
C ASP A 513 58.16 31.29 54.41
N PHE A 514 57.79 30.80 53.22
CA PHE A 514 56.62 29.92 53.04
C PHE A 514 56.91 28.74 52.10
N VAL A 515 56.29 27.60 52.43
CA VAL A 515 56.26 26.40 51.59
C VAL A 515 54.91 26.39 50.88
N GLU A 516 54.92 26.58 49.56
CA GLU A 516 53.74 26.38 48.72
C GLU A 516 53.64 24.89 48.38
N VAL A 517 52.55 24.24 48.80
CA VAL A 517 52.25 22.85 48.44
C VAL A 517 51.12 22.85 47.43
N SER A 518 51.38 22.29 46.25
CA SER A 518 50.38 22.04 45.22
C SER A 518 50.17 20.54 45.04
N CYS A 519 48.93 20.15 44.74
CA CYS A 519 48.55 18.77 44.52
C CYS A 519 48.06 18.61 43.08
N THR A 520 48.69 17.68 42.37
CA THR A 520 48.26 17.23 41.04
C THR A 520 47.67 15.83 41.18
N LEU A 521 46.43 15.67 40.75
CA LEU A 521 45.72 14.39 40.79
C LEU A 521 45.85 13.71 39.43
N HIS A 522 46.08 12.40 39.43
CA HIS A 522 46.21 11.59 38.23
C HIS A 522 45.21 10.43 38.25
N THR A 523 44.48 10.27 37.16
CA THR A 523 43.61 9.11 36.91
C THR A 523 43.46 8.86 35.42
N ALA A 524 43.51 7.59 35.00
CA ALA A 524 43.34 7.16 33.60
C ALA A 524 44.17 7.97 32.55
N GLY A 525 45.40 8.36 32.90
CA GLY A 525 46.29 9.14 32.03
C GLY A 525 45.97 10.65 31.94
N GLN A 526 45.03 11.15 32.74
CA GLN A 526 44.66 12.56 32.81
C GLN A 526 45.11 13.20 34.13
N THR A 527 45.38 14.50 34.09
CA THR A 527 45.80 15.33 35.24
C THR A 527 44.68 16.28 35.65
N PHE A 528 44.44 16.42 36.95
CA PHE A 528 43.43 17.29 37.53
C PHE A 528 44.01 18.11 38.68
N THR A 529 43.44 19.28 38.94
CA THR A 529 43.78 20.08 40.11
C THR A 529 42.90 19.71 41.30
N ALA A 530 43.35 20.05 42.51
CA ALA A 530 42.54 19.90 43.72
C ALA A 530 41.21 20.71 43.64
N ALA A 531 41.19 21.82 42.90
CA ALA A 531 39.98 22.62 42.68
C ALA A 531 38.94 21.87 41.84
N ASP A 532 39.38 21.12 40.82
CA ASP A 532 38.50 20.31 39.96
C ASP A 532 37.82 19.19 40.78
N LEU A 533 38.59 18.51 41.64
CA LEU A 533 38.08 17.48 42.54
C LEU A 533 37.06 18.06 43.54
N LYS A 534 37.39 19.20 44.15
CA LYS A 534 36.49 19.87 45.10
C LYS A 534 35.18 20.31 44.45
N SER A 535 35.24 20.82 43.22
CA SER A 535 34.05 21.19 42.43
C SER A 535 33.19 19.97 42.09
N ALA A 536 33.82 18.87 41.69
CA ALA A 536 33.14 17.60 41.40
C ALA A 536 32.46 17.00 42.65
N LEU A 537 33.14 17.00 43.80
CA LEU A 537 32.59 16.53 45.08
C LEU A 537 31.39 17.38 45.54
N ALA A 538 31.47 18.71 45.38
CA ALA A 538 30.37 19.62 45.74
C ALA A 538 29.11 19.42 44.88
N SER A 539 29.23 18.86 43.68
CA SER A 539 28.13 18.66 42.72
C SER A 539 27.60 17.21 42.68
N GLY A 540 27.91 16.39 43.70
CA GLY A 540 27.40 15.02 43.83
C GLY A 540 28.42 13.91 43.56
N GLY A 541 29.69 14.28 43.31
CA GLY A 541 30.88 13.49 43.69
C GLY A 541 31.25 12.26 42.88
N ARG A 542 30.61 11.98 41.74
CA ARG A 542 30.87 10.74 40.99
C ARG A 542 31.58 10.92 39.65
N LEU A 543 31.71 12.17 39.17
CA LEU A 543 32.23 12.46 37.84
C LEU A 543 33.24 13.61 37.87
N LEU A 544 34.32 13.47 37.10
CA LEU A 544 35.30 14.52 36.82
C LEU A 544 35.38 14.79 35.33
N ARG A 545 35.49 16.06 34.94
CA ARG A 545 35.72 16.46 33.55
C ARG A 545 37.19 16.81 33.36
N GLY A 546 37.86 16.10 32.47
CA GLY A 546 39.25 16.37 32.07
C GLY A 546 39.37 16.70 30.59
N GLN A 547 40.61 16.85 30.13
CA GLN A 547 40.88 17.29 28.74
C GLN A 547 40.43 16.27 27.69
N SER A 548 40.48 14.97 28.01
CA SER A 548 40.03 13.91 27.09
C SER A 548 38.62 13.39 27.37
N GLY A 549 37.87 14.02 28.27
CA GLY A 549 36.46 13.71 28.50
C GLY A 549 36.08 13.54 29.97
N TRP A 550 34.95 12.87 30.20
CA TRP A 550 34.41 12.61 31.54
C TRP A 550 34.90 11.27 32.09
N LEU A 551 35.19 11.22 33.39
CA LEU A 551 35.63 10.03 34.11
C LEU A 551 34.76 9.79 35.34
N SER A 552 34.51 8.52 35.66
CA SER A 552 33.89 8.13 36.93
C SER A 552 34.96 8.07 38.03
N ILE A 553 34.62 8.61 39.20
CA ILE A 553 35.45 8.53 40.41
C ILE A 553 34.68 7.92 41.57
N ASP A 554 35.43 7.32 42.50
CA ASP A 554 34.90 6.81 43.76
C ASP A 554 34.84 7.96 44.78
N PRO A 555 33.63 8.43 45.17
CA PRO A 555 33.48 9.57 46.06
C PRO A 555 34.09 9.33 47.45
N GLU A 556 34.07 8.10 47.98
CA GLU A 556 34.60 7.80 49.31
C GLU A 556 36.13 7.86 49.32
N LYS A 557 36.77 7.35 48.26
CA LYS A 557 38.23 7.48 48.09
C LYS A 557 38.64 8.90 47.71
N ALA A 558 37.83 9.59 46.91
CA ALA A 558 38.09 10.97 46.53
C ALA A 558 38.07 11.94 47.71
N GLN A 559 37.30 11.65 48.78
CA GLN A 559 37.30 12.43 50.01
C GLN A 559 38.57 12.26 50.86
N GLN A 560 39.43 11.28 50.56
CA GLN A 560 40.68 11.02 51.28
C GLN A 560 41.86 11.86 50.75
N PHE A 561 41.67 12.53 49.61
CA PHE A 561 42.62 13.46 48.99
C PHE A 561 42.16 14.90 49.23
#